data_AF-E3LE33-F1
#
_entry.id   AF-E3LE33-F1
#
_cell.length_a   1.000
_cell.length_b   1.000
_cell.length_c   1.000
_cell.angle_alpha   90.00
_cell.angle_beta   90.00
_cell.angle_gamma   90.00
#
_symmetry.space_group_name_H-M   'P 1'
#
loop_
_entity.id
_entity.type
_entity.pdbx_description
1 polymer ?
#
loop_
_entity_poly.entity_id
_entity_poly.type
_entity_poly.pdbx_seq_one_letter_code
_entity_poly.pdbx_strand_id
1 'polypeptide(L)'
;MAFFGIKERMDDSQFFFENTFDMTFSRKMSVWGKSKSNDTILTDSQLAHIRNVNKLDWELYEYAIKLFDERVSQLRRKRRIRR
;
A
#
# COMPACT_ATOMS: atom_id res chain seq x y z
N MET A 1 11.96 -12.74 0.62
CA MET A 1 11.56 -11.67 -0.31
C MET A 1 11.25 -10.44 0.51
N ALA A 2 11.75 -9.25 0.17
CA ALA A 2 11.47 -8.05 0.95
C ALA A 2 10.00 -7.61 0.77
N PHE A 3 9.34 -7.21 1.86
CA PHE A 3 7.94 -6.79 1.90
C PHE A 3 7.83 -5.31 2.24
N PHE A 4 6.86 -4.64 1.62
CA PHE A 4 6.36 -3.33 2.02
C PHE A 4 4.85 -3.28 1.71
N GLY A 5 4.11 -2.47 2.48
CA GLY A 5 2.67 -2.28 2.33
C GLY A 5 2.32 -0.87 1.88
N ILE A 6 1.11 -0.72 1.35
CA ILE A 6 0.52 0.56 0.94
C ILE A 6 -0.65 0.85 1.87
N LYS A 7 -0.58 1.95 2.63
CA LYS A 7 -1.55 2.30 3.69
C LYS A 7 -2.99 2.40 3.18
N GLU A 8 -3.18 2.87 1.95
CA GLU A 8 -4.47 2.99 1.28
C GLU A 8 -5.05 1.61 0.89
N ARG A 9 -4.22 0.56 0.89
CA ARG A 9 -4.55 -0.80 0.43
C ARG A 9 -4.13 -1.85 1.48
N MET A 10 -4.59 -1.69 2.70
CA MET A 10 -4.24 -2.58 3.81
C MET A 10 -4.66 -4.03 3.61
N ASP A 11 -5.81 -4.30 2.99
CA ASP A 11 -6.23 -5.69 2.72
C ASP A 11 -5.28 -6.39 1.73
N ASP A 12 -4.86 -5.69 0.67
CA ASP A 12 -3.88 -6.22 -0.28
C ASP A 12 -2.50 -6.37 0.37
N SER A 13 -2.12 -5.44 1.24
CA SER A 13 -0.85 -5.48 1.97
C SER A 13 -0.82 -6.65 2.95
N GLN A 14 -1.93 -6.91 3.64
CA GLN A 14 -2.10 -8.08 4.50
C GLN A 14 -1.96 -9.36 3.67
N PHE A 15 -2.71 -9.48 2.56
CA PHE A 15 -2.59 -10.62 1.66
C PHE A 15 -1.14 -10.83 1.19
N PHE A 16 -0.46 -9.75 0.82
CA PHE A 16 0.92 -9.82 0.34
C PHE A 16 1.87 -10.31 1.44
N PHE A 17 1.74 -9.78 2.66
CA PHE A 17 2.55 -10.22 3.80
C PHE A 17 2.35 -11.71 4.10
N GLU A 18 1.09 -12.12 4.26
CA GLU A 18 0.73 -13.48 4.64
C GLU A 18 1.26 -14.51 3.63
N ASN A 19 1.18 -14.20 2.33
CA ASN A 19 1.67 -15.09 1.27
C ASN A 19 3.18 -15.00 1.04
N THR A 20 3.86 -13.99 1.58
CA THR A 20 5.32 -13.85 1.49
C THR A 20 6.02 -14.59 2.62
N PHE A 21 5.43 -14.57 3.82
CA PHE A 21 6.03 -15.14 5.04
C PHE A 21 5.35 -16.41 5.54
N ASP A 22 4.26 -16.85 4.90
CA ASP A 22 3.46 -18.01 5.33
C ASP A 22 2.94 -17.88 6.77
N MET A 23 2.52 -16.66 7.12
CA MET A 23 1.93 -16.29 8.40
C MET A 23 0.53 -15.74 8.19
N THR A 24 -0.32 -15.75 9.21
CA THR A 24 -1.67 -15.16 9.14
C THR A 24 -1.87 -14.16 10.26
N PHE A 25 -2.59 -13.08 9.96
CA PHE A 25 -3.01 -12.16 11.02
C PHE A 25 -4.28 -12.66 11.69
N SER A 26 -4.39 -12.45 13.00
CA SER A 26 -5.58 -12.79 13.77
C SER A 26 -6.77 -11.87 13.51
N ARG A 27 -6.53 -10.68 12.94
CA ARG A 27 -7.54 -9.66 12.60
C ARG A 27 -7.19 -8.96 11.30
N LYS A 28 -8.20 -8.40 10.63
CA LYS A 28 -8.01 -7.60 9.42
C LYS A 28 -7.32 -6.27 9.74
N MET A 29 -6.28 -5.94 8.99
CA MET A 29 -5.55 -4.67 9.17
C MET A 29 -6.35 -3.44 8.74
N SER A 30 -7.30 -3.59 7.81
CA SER A 30 -8.20 -2.52 7.35
C SER A 30 -9.08 -1.93 8.46
N VAL A 31 -9.23 -2.61 9.59
CA VAL A 31 -9.99 -2.12 10.76
C VAL A 31 -9.38 -0.84 11.34
N TRP A 32 -8.09 -0.58 11.13
CA TRP A 32 -7.38 0.59 11.67
C TRP A 32 -7.30 1.79 10.70
N GLY A 33 -8.17 1.88 9.71
CA GLY A 33 -8.13 2.90 8.64
C GLY A 33 -8.36 4.37 9.05
N LYS A 34 -8.57 4.68 10.34
CA LYS A 34 -8.72 6.08 10.79
C LYS A 34 -7.36 6.77 10.78
N SER A 35 -7.20 7.77 9.91
CA SER A 35 -5.99 8.57 9.84
C SER A 35 -6.30 10.01 10.20
N LYS A 36 -5.51 10.60 11.11
CA LYS A 36 -5.63 12.02 11.49
C LYS A 36 -5.49 12.97 10.31
N SER A 37 -4.82 12.55 9.22
CA SER A 37 -4.69 13.35 8.00
C SER A 37 -5.98 13.46 7.20
N ASN A 38 -6.93 12.54 7.36
CA ASN A 38 -8.19 12.58 6.60
C ASN A 38 -9.07 13.78 7.00
N ASP A 39 -8.88 14.30 8.22
CA ASP A 39 -9.66 15.42 8.75
C ASP A 39 -9.00 16.79 8.45
N THR A 40 -7.86 16.79 7.75
CA THR A 40 -7.13 18.02 7.40
C THR A 40 -7.62 18.54 6.05
N ILE A 41 -8.37 19.64 6.06
CA ILE A 41 -8.79 20.34 4.85
C ILE A 41 -7.61 21.16 4.34
N LEU A 42 -7.12 20.84 3.14
CA LEU A 42 -6.06 21.57 2.45
C LEU A 42 -6.65 22.31 1.25
N THR A 43 -6.23 23.55 1.05
CA THR A 43 -6.48 24.26 -0.21
C THR A 43 -5.65 23.67 -1.35
N ASP A 44 -6.09 23.84 -2.59
CA ASP A 44 -5.35 23.35 -3.77
C ASP A 44 -3.93 23.93 -3.84
N SER A 45 -3.75 25.20 -3.44
CA SER A 45 -2.45 25.86 -3.37
C SER A 45 -1.51 25.20 -2.36
N GLN A 46 -2.01 24.90 -1.15
CA GLN A 46 -1.24 24.18 -0.13
C GLN A 46 -0.89 22.77 -0.60
N LEU A 47 -1.82 22.10 -1.26
CA LEU A 47 -1.60 20.74 -1.76
C LEU A 47 -0.56 20.72 -2.89
N ALA A 48 -0.60 21.68 -3.82
CA ALA A 48 0.41 21.86 -4.85
C ALA A 48 1.79 22.14 -4.25
N HIS A 49 1.86 23.00 -3.23
CA HIS A 49 3.10 23.29 -2.52
C HIS A 49 3.69 22.03 -1.84
N ILE A 50 2.85 21.27 -1.12
CA ILE A 50 3.26 20.02 -0.47
C ILE A 50 3.78 19.02 -1.50
N ARG A 51 3.08 18.83 -2.63
CA ARG A 51 3.54 17.93 -3.71
C ARG A 51 4.88 18.39 -4.29
N ASN A 52 5.09 19.68 -4.48
CA ASN A 52 6.35 20.20 -5.03
C ASN A 52 7.52 19.97 -4.07
N VAL A 53 7.32 20.21 -2.77
CA VAL A 53 8.33 19.98 -1.74
C VAL A 53 8.63 18.49 -1.57
N ASN A 54 7.63 17.62 -1.74
CA ASN A 54 7.74 16.16 -1.61
C ASN A 54 7.81 15.46 -2.98
N LYS A 55 8.39 16.12 -4.00
CA LYS A 55 8.41 15.58 -5.37
C LYS A 55 9.05 14.19 -5.46
N LEU A 56 10.15 13.98 -4.75
CA LEU A 56 10.86 12.70 -4.74
C LEU A 56 10.04 11.60 -4.05
N ASP A 57 9.36 11.92 -2.95
CA ASP A 57 8.45 10.99 -2.28
C ASP A 57 7.26 10.63 -3.17
N TRP A 58 6.78 11.57 -3.98
CA TRP A 58 5.74 11.30 -4.97
C TRP A 58 6.23 10.32 -6.04
N GLU A 59 7.41 10.53 -6.61
CA GLU A 59 8.02 9.62 -7.59
C GLU A 59 8.29 8.24 -6.98
N LEU A 60 8.79 8.19 -5.75
CA LEU A 60 9.01 6.95 -5.01
C LEU A 60 7.70 6.21 -4.76
N TYR A 61 6.65 6.92 -4.35
CA TYR A 61 5.33 6.34 -4.10
C TYR A 61 4.73 5.76 -5.38
N GLU A 62 4.80 6.49 -6.51
CA GLU A 62 4.34 5.99 -7.80
C GLU A 62 5.08 4.71 -8.23
N TYR A 63 6.40 4.68 -8.03
CA TYR A 63 7.20 3.48 -8.28
C TYR A 63 6.79 2.32 -7.36
N ALA A 64 6.63 2.60 -6.06
CA ALA A 64 6.24 1.61 -5.07
C ALA A 64 4.87 1.00 -5.38
N ILE A 65 3.90 1.80 -5.83
CA ILE A 65 2.56 1.33 -6.23
C ILE A 65 2.66 0.36 -7.41
N LYS A 66 3.40 0.72 -8.47
CA LYS A 66 3.57 -0.15 -9.65
C LYS A 66 4.20 -1.49 -9.26
N LEU A 67 5.29 -1.43 -8.50
CA LEU A 67 6.01 -2.63 -8.03
C LEU A 67 5.15 -3.49 -7.09
N PHE A 68 4.34 -2.86 -6.24
CA PHE A 68 3.39 -3.55 -5.37
C PHE A 68 2.34 -4.31 -6.17
N ASP A 69 1.74 -3.67 -7.17
CA ASP A 69 0.72 -4.27 -8.04
C ASP A 69 1.25 -5.48 -8.82
N GLU A 70 2.45 -5.36 -9.38
CA GLU A 70 3.12 -6.47 -10.06
C GLU A 70 3.31 -7.67 -9.12
N ARG A 71 3.81 -7.43 -7.90
CA ARG A 71 4.09 -8.49 -6.92
C ARG A 71 2.82 -9.16 -6.41
N VAL A 72 1.80 -8.39 -6.06
CA VAL A 72 0.50 -8.92 -5.62
C VAL A 72 -0.14 -9.75 -6.73
N SER A 73 -0.12 -9.26 -7.97
CA SER A 73 -0.66 -9.97 -9.13
C SER A 73 0.05 -11.30 -9.37
N GLN A 74 1.38 -11.31 -9.28
CA GLN A 74 2.18 -12.53 -9.39
C GLN A 74 1.83 -13.56 -8.30
N LEU A 75 1.63 -13.12 -7.05
CA LEU A 75 1.23 -14.01 -5.96
C LEU A 75 -0.17 -14.58 -6.14
N ARG A 76 -1.14 -13.75 -6.56
CA ARG A 76 -2.50 -14.19 -6.89
C ARG A 76 -2.48 -15.26 -7.99
N ARG A 77 -1.68 -15.06 -9.04
CA ARG A 77 -1.50 -16.05 -10.11
C ARG A 77 -0.89 -17.36 -9.59
N LYS A 78 0.17 -17.29 -8.78
CA LYS A 78 0.79 -18.48 -8.17
C LYS A 78 -0.18 -19.28 -7.31
N ARG A 79 -1.04 -18.62 -6.51
CA ARG A 79 -2.07 -19.31 -5.71
C ARG A 79 -3.10 -20.02 -6.59
N ARG A 80 -3.51 -19.41 -7.71
CA ARG A 80 -4.48 -20.01 -8.64
C ARG A 80 -3.96 -21.28 -9.31
N ILE A 81 -2.65 -21.34 -9.58
CA ILE A 81 -2.00 -22.53 -10.19
C ILE A 81 -1.83 -23.66 -9.16
N ARG A 82 -1.72 -23.34 -7.87
CA ARG A 82 -1.55 -24.31 -6.78
C ARG A 82 -2.86 -24.90 -6.25
N ARG A 83 -4.02 -24.42 -6.72
CA ARG A 83 -5.36 -24.94 -6.39
C ARG A 83 -5.84 -25.83 -7.51
#